data_AF-A0A1Y1MRQ9-F1
#
_entry.id   AF-A0A1Y1MRQ9-F1
#
_cell.length_a   1.000
_cell.length_b   1.000
_cell.length_c   1.000
_cell.angle_alpha   90.00
_cell.angle_beta   90.00
_cell.angle_gamma   90.00
#
_symmetry.space_group_name_H-M   'P 1'
#
loop_
_entity.id
_entity.type
_entity.pdbx_description
1 polymer ?
#
loop_
_entity_poly.entity_id
_entity_poly.type
_entity_poly.pdbx_seq_one_letter_code
_entity_poly.pdbx_strand_id
1 'polypeptide(L)'
;MEGIAKTHEDIEAQIRDIQSKKKEIIIEGDKGVGLGESGYFDSEIYDTGAGKGKYEGYVTSIAANDEVDDEEEDVGFAQKRSSGFGANVAFYSDLAAVDKDFDPLAEHRRPTIADREDEYRQKRRRMIISPERVDPFADG
;
A
#
# COMPACT_ATOMS: atom_id res chain seq x y z
N MET A 1 0.05 39.62 4.20
CA MET A 1 -1.35 39.12 4.17
C MET A 1 -2.20 40.17 3.47
N GLU A 2 -2.07 40.29 2.16
CA GLU A 2 -2.93 41.16 1.33
C GLU A 2 -3.64 40.24 0.34
N GLY A 3 -4.98 40.24 0.35
CA GLY A 3 -5.77 39.37 -0.54
C GLY A 3 -7.06 38.81 0.06
N ILE A 4 -7.41 39.14 1.30
CA ILE A 4 -8.72 38.79 1.87
C ILE A 4 -9.69 39.92 1.53
N ALA A 5 -10.76 39.61 0.77
CA ALA A 5 -11.86 40.53 0.50
C ALA A 5 -12.47 41.02 1.82
N LYS A 6 -12.53 42.35 2.01
CA LYS A 6 -12.98 42.97 3.28
C LYS A 6 -14.42 43.46 3.23
N THR A 7 -14.96 43.69 2.04
CA THR A 7 -16.35 44.14 1.86
C THR A 7 -17.24 42.98 1.41
N HIS A 8 -18.54 43.06 1.72
CA HIS A 8 -19.50 42.02 1.35
C HIS A 8 -19.59 41.84 -0.18
N GLU A 9 -19.55 42.95 -0.92
CA GLU A 9 -19.60 42.97 -2.39
C GLU A 9 -18.37 42.27 -3.01
N ASP A 10 -17.17 42.51 -2.46
CA ASP A 10 -15.94 41.84 -2.92
C ASP A 10 -15.98 40.32 -2.68
N ILE A 11 -16.56 39.90 -1.55
CA ILE A 11 -16.74 38.48 -1.21
C ILE A 11 -17.71 37.82 -2.18
N GLU A 12 -18.83 38.47 -2.51
CA GLU A 12 -19.80 37.94 -3.47
C GLU A 12 -19.24 37.83 -4.89
N ALA A 13 -18.47 38.82 -5.34
CA ALA A 13 -17.78 38.76 -6.63
C ALA A 13 -16.79 37.58 -6.66
N GLN A 14 -16.00 37.41 -5.60
CA GLN A 14 -15.05 36.29 -5.49
C GLN A 14 -15.76 34.92 -5.46
N ILE A 15 -16.89 34.80 -4.77
CA ILE A 15 -17.68 33.57 -4.75
C ILE A 15 -18.20 33.24 -6.16
N ARG A 16 -18.70 34.24 -6.90
CA ARG A 16 -19.19 34.06 -8.28
C ARG A 16 -18.08 33.55 -9.20
N ASP A 17 -16.88 34.11 -9.07
CA ASP A 17 -15.72 33.70 -9.86
C ASP A 17 -15.21 32.29 -9.50
N ILE A 18 -15.28 31.91 -8.22
CA ILE A 18 -14.93 30.55 -7.79
C ILE A 18 -15.96 29.54 -8.31
N GLN A 19 -17.25 29.89 -8.30
CA GLN A 19 -18.31 29.02 -8.78
C GLN A 19 -18.26 28.81 -10.30
N SER A 20 -17.93 29.84 -11.09
CA SER A 20 -17.76 29.71 -12.55
C SER A 20 -16.58 28.80 -12.89
N LYS A 21 -15.41 29.01 -12.27
CA LYS A 21 -14.23 28.16 -12.45
C LYS A 21 -14.47 26.71 -12.04
N LYS A 22 -15.19 26.48 -10.94
CA LYS A 22 -15.55 25.12 -10.52
C LYS A 22 -16.43 24.42 -11.56
N LYS A 23 -17.36 25.13 -12.18
CA LYS A 23 -18.22 24.58 -13.24
C LYS A 23 -17.41 24.18 -14.48
N GLU A 24 -16.39 24.94 -14.85
CA GLU A 24 -15.49 24.61 -15.96
C GLU A 24 -14.63 23.37 -15.66
N ILE A 25 -14.09 23.25 -14.44
CA ILE A 25 -13.25 22.11 -14.04
C ILE A 25 -14.04 20.79 -13.98
N ILE A 26 -15.32 20.81 -13.57
CA ILE A 26 -16.16 19.61 -13.51
C ILE A 26 -16.37 19.00 -14.92
N ILE A 27 -16.33 19.80 -15.98
CA ILE A 27 -16.51 19.32 -17.36
C ILE A 27 -15.30 18.49 -17.83
N GLU A 28 -14.09 18.74 -17.29
CA GLU A 28 -12.89 17.96 -17.63
C GLU A 28 -12.68 16.74 -16.72
N GLY A 29 -13.21 16.76 -15.49
CA GLY A 29 -12.95 15.73 -14.47
C GLY A 29 -13.96 14.59 -14.34
N ASP A 30 -15.10 14.62 -15.04
CA ASP A 30 -16.19 13.64 -14.84
C ASP A 30 -16.21 12.48 -15.86
N LYS A 31 -15.12 12.33 -16.63
CA LYS A 31 -14.90 11.12 -17.43
C LYS A 31 -14.34 10.04 -16.51
N GLY A 32 -15.23 9.32 -15.83
CA GLY A 32 -14.85 8.17 -15.00
C GLY A 32 -14.04 7.12 -15.77
N VAL A 33 -13.27 6.31 -15.03
CA VAL A 33 -12.57 5.15 -15.59
C VAL A 33 -13.59 4.06 -15.94
N GLY A 34 -13.73 3.75 -17.23
CA GLY A 34 -14.55 2.65 -17.73
C GLY A 34 -13.78 1.34 -17.74
N LEU A 35 -14.49 0.23 -17.64
CA LEU A 35 -13.89 -1.10 -17.75
C LEU A 35 -13.68 -1.42 -19.25
N GLY A 36 -12.43 -1.43 -19.71
CA GLY A 36 -12.06 -1.70 -21.11
C GLY A 36 -11.19 -0.59 -21.70
N GLU A 37 -11.46 -0.22 -22.96
CA GLU A 37 -10.67 0.74 -23.75
C GLU A 37 -10.95 2.22 -23.40
N SER A 38 -11.98 2.49 -22.59
CA SER A 38 -12.35 3.85 -22.19
C SER A 38 -11.87 4.15 -20.77
N GLY A 39 -10.69 4.75 -20.64
CA GLY A 39 -10.16 5.21 -19.35
C GLY A 39 -8.82 5.93 -19.51
N TYR A 40 -8.50 6.81 -18.56
CA TYR A 40 -7.19 7.45 -18.46
C TYR A 40 -6.24 6.50 -17.73
N PHE A 41 -5.66 5.56 -18.46
CA PHE A 41 -4.58 4.69 -17.95
C PHE A 41 -3.24 5.26 -18.42
N ASP A 42 -2.19 5.15 -17.61
CA ASP A 42 -0.83 5.58 -17.96
C ASP A 42 -0.24 4.65 -19.03
N SER A 43 -0.72 4.78 -20.27
CA SER A 43 -0.22 4.02 -21.42
C SER A 43 1.26 4.29 -21.67
N GLU A 44 1.77 5.47 -21.33
CA GLU A 44 3.21 5.75 -21.40
C GLU A 44 4.05 4.89 -20.42
N ILE A 45 3.46 4.37 -19.36
CA ILE A 45 4.17 3.49 -18.42
C ILE A 45 3.95 2.02 -18.82
N TYR A 46 2.73 1.67 -19.18
CA TYR A 46 2.33 0.27 -19.41
C TYR A 46 2.46 -0.21 -20.86
N ASP A 47 2.46 0.68 -21.84
CA ASP A 47 2.64 0.36 -23.27
C ASP A 47 4.10 0.54 -23.72
N THR A 48 4.79 1.56 -23.21
CA THR A 48 6.17 1.89 -23.62
C THR A 48 7.27 1.19 -22.82
N GLY A 49 6.94 0.47 -21.73
CA GLY A 49 7.92 -0.18 -20.85
C GLY A 49 8.32 -1.61 -21.25
N ALA A 50 7.57 -2.25 -22.15
CA ALA A 50 7.91 -3.59 -22.61
C ALA A 50 7.48 -3.72 -24.07
N GLY A 51 8.45 -3.51 -24.96
CA GLY A 51 8.30 -3.69 -26.40
C GLY A 51 7.75 -5.07 -26.75
N LYS A 52 7.57 -5.30 -28.04
CA LYS A 52 6.92 -6.48 -28.66
C LYS A 52 7.34 -7.87 -28.15
N GLY A 53 8.32 -7.98 -27.26
CA GLY A 53 8.79 -9.20 -26.59
C GLY A 53 8.32 -9.43 -25.15
N LYS A 54 7.40 -8.65 -24.56
CA LYS A 54 6.92 -8.92 -23.18
C LYS A 54 6.24 -10.28 -23.00
N TYR A 55 5.79 -10.86 -24.11
CA TYR A 55 5.22 -12.20 -24.19
C TYR A 55 6.11 -13.18 -24.98
N GLU A 56 7.33 -12.78 -25.33
CA GLU A 56 8.29 -13.64 -26.04
C GLU A 56 8.81 -14.70 -25.08
N GLY A 57 8.59 -15.98 -25.42
CA GLY A 57 8.92 -17.13 -24.57
C GLY A 57 7.77 -17.63 -23.68
N TYR A 58 6.64 -16.93 -23.64
CA TYR A 58 5.43 -17.41 -22.96
C TYR A 58 4.48 -18.09 -23.93
N VAL A 59 3.87 -19.18 -23.49
CA VAL A 59 2.78 -19.83 -24.22
C VAL A 59 1.49 -19.07 -23.90
N THR A 60 0.94 -18.38 -24.90
CA THR A 60 -0.26 -17.52 -24.74
C THR A 60 -1.58 -18.29 -24.78
N SER A 61 -1.54 -19.60 -24.98
CA SER A 61 -2.70 -20.48 -25.00
C SER A 61 -2.33 -21.89 -24.56
N ILE A 62 -3.01 -22.42 -23.54
CA ILE A 62 -2.93 -23.82 -23.14
C ILE A 62 -3.90 -24.62 -24.03
N ALA A 63 -3.48 -25.80 -24.49
CA ALA A 63 -4.35 -26.66 -25.29
C ALA A 63 -5.54 -27.12 -24.44
N ALA A 64 -6.76 -26.87 -24.91
CA ALA A 64 -8.00 -27.18 -24.16
C ALA A 64 -8.28 -28.69 -24.01
N ASN A 65 -7.43 -29.54 -24.56
CA ASN A 65 -7.63 -30.99 -24.66
C ASN A 65 -6.38 -31.79 -24.27
N ASP A 66 -5.44 -31.15 -23.57
CA ASP A 66 -4.32 -31.85 -22.93
C ASP A 66 -4.91 -32.59 -21.72
N GLU A 67 -5.38 -33.82 -21.97
CA GLU A 67 -5.58 -34.78 -20.90
C GLU A 67 -4.23 -34.91 -20.21
N VAL A 68 -4.17 -34.58 -18.92
CA VAL A 68 -3.02 -34.83 -18.07
C VAL A 68 -2.70 -36.32 -18.17
N ASP A 69 -1.79 -36.67 -19.07
CA ASP A 69 -1.18 -37.98 -19.07
C ASP A 69 -0.35 -38.02 -17.79
N ASP A 70 -0.88 -38.65 -16.75
CA ASP A 70 -0.25 -38.89 -15.45
C ASP A 70 0.97 -39.84 -15.58
N GLU A 71 1.63 -39.88 -16.73
CA GLU A 71 2.97 -40.41 -16.86
C GLU A 71 3.93 -39.30 -16.43
N GLU A 72 4.23 -39.30 -15.14
CA GLU A 72 5.38 -38.62 -14.54
C GLU A 72 6.62 -38.93 -15.38
N GLU A 73 6.87 -38.14 -16.43
CA GLU A 73 8.14 -38.12 -17.12
C GLU A 73 9.12 -37.57 -16.08
N ASP A 74 9.79 -38.52 -15.42
CA ASP A 74 10.92 -38.34 -14.52
C ASP A 74 12.04 -37.68 -15.33
N VAL A 75 11.88 -36.38 -15.58
CA VAL A 75 12.93 -35.46 -15.94
C VAL A 75 13.87 -35.46 -14.75
N GLY A 76 14.83 -36.39 -14.79
CA GLY A 76 15.85 -36.62 -13.78
C GLY A 76 16.75 -35.40 -13.59
N PHE A 77 16.18 -34.34 -13.00
CA PHE A 77 16.93 -33.36 -12.26
C PHE A 77 17.27 -34.04 -10.96
N ALA A 78 18.52 -34.49 -10.86
CA ALA A 78 19.11 -34.92 -9.62
C ALA A 78 18.73 -33.92 -8.52
N GLN A 79 17.73 -34.29 -7.71
CA GLN A 79 17.39 -33.59 -6.49
C GLN A 79 18.55 -33.82 -5.55
N LYS A 80 19.61 -33.04 -5.77
CA LYS A 80 20.64 -32.76 -4.79
C LYS A 80 19.86 -32.21 -3.62
N ARG A 81 19.52 -33.09 -2.67
CA ARG A 81 18.76 -32.76 -1.47
C ARG A 81 19.43 -31.52 -0.91
N SER A 82 18.80 -30.38 -1.14
CA SER A 82 19.28 -29.10 -0.65
C SER A 82 19.18 -29.25 0.86
N SER A 83 20.31 -29.62 1.48
CA SER A 83 20.53 -29.49 2.90
C SER A 83 20.51 -28.00 3.20
N GLY A 84 19.34 -27.38 3.25
CA GLY A 84 19.25 -25.94 3.43
C GLY A 84 17.98 -25.28 2.94
N PHE A 85 16.80 -25.86 3.17
CA PHE A 85 15.57 -25.05 3.21
C PHE A 85 15.32 -24.43 4.60
N GLY A 86 16.30 -24.54 5.51
CA GLY A 86 16.31 -23.86 6.80
C GLY A 86 17.65 -23.15 6.99
N ALA A 87 17.62 -21.99 7.66
CA ALA A 87 18.84 -21.30 8.06
C ALA A 87 19.71 -22.23 8.93
N ASN A 88 21.03 -22.15 8.79
CA ASN A 88 21.97 -22.89 9.64
C ASN A 88 21.74 -22.53 11.11
N VAL A 89 21.82 -23.54 11.97
CA VAL A 89 21.63 -23.44 13.43
C VAL A 89 22.47 -22.32 14.06
N ALA A 90 23.67 -22.06 13.51
CA ALA A 90 24.55 -20.97 13.94
C ALA A 90 23.94 -19.56 13.76
N PHE A 91 23.11 -19.32 12.75
CA PHE A 91 22.43 -18.02 12.62
C PHE A 91 21.41 -17.79 13.74
N TYR A 92 20.77 -18.84 14.26
CA TYR A 92 19.81 -18.70 15.36
C TYR A 92 20.47 -18.37 16.70
N SER A 93 21.70 -18.84 16.96
CA SER A 93 22.44 -18.46 18.16
C SER A 93 22.87 -16.99 18.13
N ASP A 94 23.28 -16.49 16.96
CA ASP A 94 23.67 -15.09 16.78
C ASP A 94 22.44 -14.16 16.90
N LEU A 95 21.30 -14.54 16.32
CA LEU A 95 20.03 -13.81 16.48
C LEU A 95 19.53 -13.78 17.93
N ALA A 96 19.78 -14.84 18.71
CA ALA A 96 19.42 -14.87 20.13
C ALA A 96 20.32 -13.97 21.01
N ALA A 97 21.53 -13.67 20.53
CA ALA A 97 22.47 -12.75 21.18
C ALA A 97 22.21 -11.27 20.81
N VAL A 98 21.45 -11.01 19.74
CA VAL A 98 20.95 -9.66 19.42
C VAL A 98 19.89 -9.30 20.47
N ASP A 99 20.09 -8.16 21.11
CA ASP A 99 19.15 -7.61 22.09
C ASP A 99 17.76 -7.46 21.44
N LYS A 100 16.73 -8.03 22.05
CA LYS A 100 15.38 -8.11 21.47
C LYS A 100 14.74 -6.73 21.29
N ASP A 101 15.26 -5.74 22.01
CA ASP A 101 14.76 -4.37 22.00
C ASP A 101 15.56 -3.46 21.06
N PHE A 102 16.58 -3.99 20.37
CA PHE A 102 17.35 -3.22 19.39
C PHE A 102 16.63 -3.17 18.04
N ASP A 103 15.94 -2.04 17.80
CA ASP A 103 15.36 -1.73 16.48
C ASP A 103 16.45 -1.15 15.56
N PRO A 104 16.90 -1.86 14.51
CA PRO A 104 17.92 -1.38 13.60
C PRO A 104 17.47 -0.17 12.76
N LEU A 105 16.16 0.12 12.70
CA LEU A 105 15.58 1.24 11.96
C LEU A 105 15.22 2.42 12.88
N ALA A 106 15.60 2.38 14.16
CA ALA A 106 15.28 3.42 15.13
C ALA A 106 15.70 4.82 14.65
N GLU A 107 16.85 4.94 13.97
CA GLU A 107 17.37 6.21 13.44
C GLU A 107 16.53 6.80 12.30
N HIS A 108 15.92 5.95 11.46
CA HIS A 108 15.12 6.39 10.31
C HIS A 108 13.63 6.53 10.60
N ARG A 109 13.22 6.23 11.83
CA ARG A 109 11.82 6.29 12.21
C ARG A 109 11.33 7.73 12.21
N ARG A 110 10.20 7.98 11.54
CA ARG A 110 9.53 9.29 11.60
C ARG A 110 9.09 9.58 13.05
N PRO A 111 9.38 10.76 13.61
CA PRO A 111 9.02 11.09 14.98
C PRO A 111 7.50 11.09 15.13
N THR A 112 7.00 10.37 16.13
CA THR A 112 5.58 10.21 16.40
C THR A 112 5.03 11.45 17.10
N ILE A 113 3.70 11.53 17.23
CA ILE A 113 3.06 12.62 17.98
C ILE A 113 3.44 12.53 19.48
N ALA A 114 3.76 11.34 19.99
CA ALA A 114 4.18 11.16 21.38
C ALA A 114 5.49 11.90 21.70
N ASP A 115 6.43 11.83 20.76
CA ASP A 115 7.77 12.39 20.92
C ASP A 115 7.76 13.92 20.93
N ARG A 116 6.65 14.53 20.46
CA ARG A 116 6.44 15.98 20.38
C ARG A 116 5.61 16.54 21.54
N GLU A 117 5.13 15.70 22.45
CA GLU A 117 4.18 16.07 23.49
C GLU A 117 4.83 16.19 24.87
N ASP A 118 4.53 17.30 25.56
CA ASP A 118 4.89 17.51 26.97
C ASP A 118 4.25 16.49 27.91
N GLU A 119 4.84 16.32 29.10
CA GLU A 119 4.39 15.37 30.12
C GLU A 119 2.89 15.53 30.47
N TYR A 120 2.39 16.76 30.56
CA TYR A 120 0.97 17.02 30.83
C TYR A 120 0.06 16.47 29.72
N ARG A 121 0.45 16.63 28.45
CA ARG A 121 -0.31 16.11 27.31
C ARG A 121 -0.27 14.58 27.25
N GLN A 122 0.84 13.97 27.66
CA GLN A 122 0.95 12.51 27.73
C GLN A 122 -0.04 11.89 28.72
N LYS A 123 -0.41 12.59 29.80
CA LYS A 123 -1.40 12.10 30.79
C LYS A 123 -2.73 11.71 30.14
N ARG A 124 -3.13 12.37 29.04
CA ARG A 124 -4.38 12.05 28.35
C ARG A 124 -4.45 10.63 27.80
N ARG A 125 -3.30 10.03 27.48
CA ARG A 125 -3.21 8.65 26.98
C ARG A 125 -3.50 7.61 28.06
N ARG A 126 -3.34 8.00 29.33
CA ARG A 126 -3.58 7.14 30.50
C ARG A 126 -4.98 7.34 31.08
N MET A 127 -5.79 8.25 30.53
CA MET A 127 -7.15 8.48 30.99
C MET A 127 -8.08 7.40 30.43
N ILE A 128 -8.89 6.81 31.30
CA ILE A 128 -9.91 5.82 30.93
C ILE A 128 -11.05 6.57 30.22
N ILE A 129 -11.20 6.37 28.90
CA ILE A 129 -12.18 7.09 28.07
C ILE A 129 -13.58 6.49 28.22
N SER A 130 -13.68 5.18 28.42
CA SER A 130 -14.94 4.47 28.59
C SER A 130 -14.87 3.52 29.79
N PRO A 131 -15.99 3.23 30.44
CA PRO A 131 -16.07 2.16 31.43
C PRO A 131 -15.54 0.83 30.88
N GLU A 132 -15.11 -0.05 31.79
CA GLU A 132 -14.75 -1.41 31.42
C GLU A 132 -15.95 -2.11 30.79
N ARG A 133 -15.71 -2.76 29.65
CA ARG A 133 -16.71 -3.58 28.97
C ARG A 133 -16.59 -4.98 29.54
N VAL A 134 -17.69 -5.53 30.06
CA VAL A 134 -17.76 -6.94 30.44
C VAL A 134 -17.56 -7.77 29.16
N ASP A 135 -16.51 -8.58 29.13
CA ASP A 135 -16.25 -9.50 28.03
C ASP A 135 -17.26 -10.66 28.10
N PRO A 136 -18.18 -10.81 27.12
CA PRO A 136 -19.19 -11.86 27.15
C PRO A 136 -18.62 -13.26 26.91
N PHE A 137 -17.33 -13.40 26.59
CA PHE A 137 -16.67 -14.68 26.34
C PHE A 137 -15.67 -15.09 27.43
N ALA A 138 -15.60 -14.35 28.55
CA ALA A 138 -14.64 -14.62 29.63
C ALA A 138 -14.93 -15.91 30.42
N ASP A 139 -16.19 -16.38 30.45
CA ASP A 139 -16.63 -17.58 31.19
C ASP A 139 -16.77 -18.83 30.30
N GLY A 140 -15.96 -18.93 29.24
CA GLY A 140 -15.96 -20.08 28.31
C GLY A 140 -15.67 -21.44 28.97
#